data_AF-A0A1F6FH23-F1
#
_entry.id   AF-A0A1F6FH23-F1
#
_cell.length_a   1.000
_cell.length_b   1.000
_cell.length_c   1.000
_cell.angle_alpha   90.00
_cell.angle_beta   90.00
_cell.angle_gamma   90.00
#
_symmetry.space_group_name_H-M   'P 1'
#
loop_
_entity.id
_entity.type
_entity.pdbx_description
1 polymer ?
#
loop_
_entity_poly.entity_id
_entity_poly.type
_entity_poly.pdbx_seq_one_letter_code
_entity_poly.pdbx_strand_id
1 'polypeptide(L)'
;MKVTNNTSFVVIAFGYRAPQGYAEDVEIPPGETKDVNGPYLGEMDGEACHVAILGEVICQEEPDDDDGNGYQISLGNPIYLFDDDRGITIRHHEDPAEPEVLEWRNSFQA
;
A
#
# COMPACT_ATOMS: atom_id res chain seq x y z
N MET A 1 1.41 6.71 -8.00
CA MET A 1 2.41 6.49 -6.94
C MET A 1 3.23 5.26 -7.31
N LYS A 2 4.49 5.13 -6.90
CA LYS A 2 5.27 3.91 -7.11
C LYS A 2 5.42 3.14 -5.81
N VAL A 3 5.08 1.86 -5.84
CA VAL A 3 5.24 0.95 -4.72
C VAL A 3 6.26 -0.11 -5.12
N THR A 4 7.32 -0.25 -4.34
CA THR A 4 8.33 -1.32 -4.49
C THR A 4 8.08 -2.38 -3.44
N ASN A 5 7.85 -3.61 -3.87
CA ASN A 5 7.63 -4.74 -2.98
C ASN A 5 8.94 -5.52 -2.79
N ASN A 6 9.67 -5.25 -1.71
CA ASN A 6 10.83 -6.07 -1.32
C ASN A 6 10.43 -7.19 -0.35
N THR A 7 9.15 -7.55 -0.29
CA THR A 7 8.69 -8.73 0.47
C THR A 7 8.93 -10.03 -0.30
N SER A 8 8.88 -11.16 0.41
CA SER A 8 8.95 -12.50 -0.20
C SER A 8 7.62 -13.00 -0.76
N PHE A 9 6.55 -12.21 -0.66
CA PHE A 9 5.19 -12.55 -1.10
C PHE A 9 4.58 -11.45 -1.98
N VAL A 10 3.45 -11.74 -2.63
CA VAL A 10 2.73 -10.73 -3.43
C VAL A 10 2.01 -9.77 -2.48
N VAL A 11 2.05 -8.47 -2.78
CA VAL A 11 1.22 -7.47 -2.10
C VAL A 11 0.20 -6.89 -3.07
N ILE A 12 -0.94 -6.47 -2.54
CA ILE A 12 -1.96 -5.73 -3.27
C ILE A 12 -1.94 -4.30 -2.80
N ALA A 13 -1.84 -3.35 -3.73
CA ALA A 13 -1.89 -1.93 -3.43
C ALA A 13 -2.98 -1.23 -4.25
N PHE A 14 -3.68 -0.27 -3.64
CA PHE A 14 -4.65 0.57 -4.34
C PHE A 14 -4.75 1.94 -3.68
N GLY A 15 -4.93 2.98 -4.49
CA GLY A 15 -5.19 4.33 -4.00
C GLY A 15 -6.66 4.57 -3.69
N TYR A 16 -6.95 5.54 -2.84
CA TYR A 16 -8.30 6.03 -2.60
C TYR A 16 -8.33 7.55 -2.42
N ARG A 17 -9.46 8.16 -2.71
CA ARG A 17 -9.74 9.57 -2.45
C ARG A 17 -11.21 9.73 -2.11
N ALA A 18 -11.54 10.10 -0.90
CA ALA A 18 -12.90 10.39 -0.49
C ALA A 18 -13.31 11.79 -0.97
N PRO A 19 -14.54 11.97 -1.50
CA PRO A 19 -15.55 10.95 -1.76
C PRO A 19 -15.44 10.28 -3.14
N GLN A 20 -14.38 10.52 -3.92
CA GLN A 20 -14.25 10.00 -5.30
C GLN A 20 -14.14 8.47 -5.40
N GLY A 21 -13.71 7.77 -4.35
CA GLY A 21 -13.67 6.31 -4.30
C GLY A 21 -12.30 5.67 -4.26
N TYR A 22 -12.25 4.42 -4.71
CA TYR A 22 -11.07 3.55 -4.68
C TYR A 22 -10.62 3.19 -6.09
N ALA A 23 -9.32 3.22 -6.33
CA ALA A 23 -8.72 2.72 -7.56
C ALA A 23 -8.77 1.19 -7.62
N GLU A 24 -8.45 0.60 -8.77
CA GLU A 24 -8.32 -0.85 -8.95
C GLU A 24 -7.14 -1.42 -8.14
N ASP A 25 -7.24 -2.70 -7.79
CA ASP A 25 -6.15 -3.43 -7.14
C ASP A 25 -4.96 -3.59 -8.09
N VAL A 26 -3.77 -3.30 -7.58
CA VAL A 26 -2.50 -3.56 -8.26
C VAL A 26 -1.75 -4.63 -7.49
N GLU A 27 -1.62 -5.80 -8.09
CA GLU A 27 -0.76 -6.86 -7.57
C GLU A 27 0.70 -6.56 -7.88
N ILE A 28 1.56 -6.58 -6.85
CA ILE A 28 2.98 -6.27 -6.95
C ILE A 28 3.76 -7.51 -6.49
N PRO A 29 4.38 -8.28 -7.40
CA PRO A 29 5.22 -9.42 -7.07
C PRO A 29 6.46 -9.05 -6.23
N PRO A 30 7.06 -10.02 -5.52
CA PRO A 30 8.35 -9.88 -4.87
C PRO A 30 9.43 -9.29 -5.78
N GLY A 31 10.14 -8.28 -5.30
CA GLY A 31 11.23 -7.58 -6.00
C GLY A 31 10.79 -6.63 -7.11
N GLU A 32 9.48 -6.44 -7.33
CA GLU A 32 8.97 -5.55 -8.38
C GLU A 32 8.56 -4.17 -7.84
N THR A 33 8.68 -3.17 -8.72
CA THR A 33 8.10 -1.84 -8.53
C THR A 33 6.98 -1.64 -9.52
N LYS A 34 5.80 -1.23 -9.06
CA LYS A 34 4.66 -0.91 -9.94
C LYS A 34 4.08 0.46 -9.65
N ASP A 35 3.53 1.06 -10.70
CA ASP A 35 2.72 2.26 -10.60
C ASP A 35 1.32 1.89 -10.09
N VAL A 36 0.96 2.47 -8.95
CA VAL A 36 -0.35 2.37 -8.32
C VAL A 36 -1.11 3.66 -8.57
N ASN A 37 -2.30 3.53 -9.16
CA ASN A 37 -3.22 4.64 -9.33
C ASN A 37 -3.70 5.10 -7.95
N GLY A 38 -3.37 6.33 -7.59
CA GLY A 38 -3.70 6.90 -6.31
C GLY A 38 -3.36 8.39 -6.27
N PRO A 39 -3.98 9.13 -5.35
CA PRO A 39 -3.67 10.54 -5.19
C PRO A 39 -2.22 10.72 -4.78
N TYR A 40 -1.67 11.85 -5.17
CA TYR A 40 -0.37 12.29 -4.70
C TYR A 40 -0.48 12.70 -3.23
N LEU A 41 0.31 12.05 -2.36
CA LEU A 41 0.28 12.25 -0.91
C LEU A 41 1.39 13.20 -0.40
N GLY A 42 2.26 13.73 -1.28
CA GLY A 42 3.32 14.68 -0.92
C GLY A 42 4.68 14.33 -1.51
N GLU A 43 5.73 14.99 -1.03
CA GLU A 43 7.13 14.56 -1.21
C GLU A 43 7.61 14.13 0.17
N MET A 44 8.01 12.87 0.34
CA MET A 44 8.84 12.50 1.48
C MET A 44 10.28 12.80 1.03
N ASP A 45 10.89 13.85 1.58
CA ASP A 45 12.26 14.31 1.31
C ASP A 45 12.59 14.81 -0.11
N GLY A 46 11.70 15.62 -0.69
CA GLY A 46 12.09 16.59 -1.73
C GLY A 46 12.34 16.04 -3.14
N GLU A 47 12.08 14.76 -3.40
CA GLU A 47 11.83 14.20 -4.73
C GLU A 47 10.72 13.11 -4.65
N ALA A 48 10.01 12.89 -5.76
CA ALA A 48 8.74 12.17 -5.89
C ALA A 48 8.45 11.02 -4.88
N CYS A 49 7.26 11.03 -4.27
CA CYS A 49 6.68 9.98 -3.42
C CYS A 49 7.06 8.54 -3.86
N HIS A 50 8.05 7.96 -3.18
CA HIS A 50 8.45 6.56 -3.32
C HIS A 50 8.07 5.83 -2.02
N VAL A 51 7.28 4.77 -2.12
CA VAL A 51 7.01 3.86 -0.99
C VAL A 51 7.76 2.56 -1.26
N ALA A 52 8.86 2.33 -0.55
CA ALA A 52 9.57 1.05 -0.54
C ALA A 52 9.06 0.22 0.63
N ILE A 53 8.41 -0.91 0.33
CA ILE A 53 7.95 -1.88 1.31
C ILE A 53 9.04 -2.94 1.42
N LEU A 54 9.54 -3.21 2.63
CA LEU A 54 10.43 -4.34 2.89
C LEU A 54 9.60 -5.54 3.33
N GLY A 55 9.99 -6.74 2.94
CA GLY A 55 9.50 -7.93 3.62
C GLY A 55 10.55 -9.02 3.68
N GLU A 56 11.05 -9.17 4.89
CA GLU A 56 11.50 -10.46 5.36
C GLU A 56 10.70 -10.74 6.62
N VAL A 57 10.13 -11.95 6.72
CA VAL A 57 9.60 -12.42 8.00
C VAL A 57 10.80 -12.81 8.84
N ILE A 58 11.23 -11.91 9.73
CA ILE A 58 12.16 -12.25 10.81
C ILE A 58 11.36 -12.28 12.10
N CYS A 59 11.31 -13.45 12.74
CA CYS A 59 10.98 -13.52 14.15
C CYS A 59 12.03 -12.70 14.92
N GLN A 60 11.56 -11.67 15.64
CA GLN A 60 12.23 -10.88 16.67
C GLN A 60 13.17 -9.72 16.28
N GLU A 61 13.02 -8.72 17.16
CA GLU A 61 13.83 -7.56 17.52
C GLU A 61 13.77 -6.33 16.59
N GLU A 62 13.19 -5.26 17.14
CA GLU A 62 13.30 -3.87 16.67
C GLU A 62 14.77 -3.50 16.34
N PRO A 63 14.97 -2.43 15.56
CA PRO A 63 15.16 -1.16 16.25
C PRO A 63 14.40 0.02 15.62
N ASP A 64 14.08 0.95 16.52
CA ASP A 64 13.83 2.37 16.31
C ASP A 64 14.81 3.07 15.34
N ASP A 65 14.35 4.22 14.84
CA ASP A 65 15.06 5.36 14.23
C ASP A 65 15.54 5.27 12.76
N ASP A 66 14.88 6.09 11.92
CA ASP A 66 15.42 6.99 10.86
C ASP A 66 16.55 6.54 9.87
N ASP A 67 16.84 5.25 9.70
CA ASP A 67 17.98 4.76 8.88
C ASP A 67 17.62 3.65 7.85
N GLY A 68 16.70 3.91 6.91
CA GLY A 68 16.50 3.03 5.75
C GLY A 68 15.57 1.82 5.96
N ASN A 69 14.73 1.87 7.00
CA ASN A 69 13.70 0.86 7.25
C ASN A 69 12.42 1.21 6.47
N GLY A 70 12.17 0.51 5.36
CA GLY A 70 10.89 0.56 4.64
C GLY A 70 9.72 0.04 5.49
N TYR A 71 8.49 0.25 5.04
CA TYR A 71 7.30 -0.23 5.76
C TYR A 71 7.21 -1.76 5.75
N GLN A 72 6.68 -2.35 6.83
CA GLN A 72 6.48 -3.80 6.97
C GLN A 72 5.01 -4.21 6.76
N ILE A 73 4.79 -5.27 5.99
CA ILE A 73 3.47 -5.91 5.80
C ILE A 73 3.45 -7.30 6.40
N SER A 74 2.34 -7.66 7.03
CA SER A 74 2.02 -9.04 7.39
C SER A 74 0.55 -9.34 7.09
N LEU A 75 0.22 -10.63 7.00
CA LEU A 75 -1.17 -11.08 6.85
C LEU A 75 -2.06 -10.50 7.96
N GLY A 76 -3.17 -9.89 7.56
CA GLY A 76 -4.15 -9.26 8.43
C GLY A 76 -3.77 -7.86 8.93
N ASN A 77 -2.58 -7.36 8.58
CA ASN A 77 -2.08 -6.04 9.01
C ASN A 77 -1.68 -5.21 7.79
N PRO A 78 -2.66 -4.63 7.08
CA PRO A 78 -2.41 -3.72 5.96
C PRO A 78 -1.77 -2.40 6.42
N ILE A 79 -0.97 -1.81 5.54
CA ILE A 79 -0.44 -0.47 5.69
C ILE A 79 -1.41 0.52 5.05
N TYR A 80 -1.68 1.60 5.76
CA TYR A 80 -2.41 2.75 5.25
C TYR A 80 -1.49 3.97 5.30
N LEU A 81 -1.21 4.55 4.13
CA LEU A 81 -0.58 5.85 4.03
C LEU A 81 -1.65 6.83 3.55
N PHE A 82 -1.94 7.83 4.36
CA PHE A 82 -3.05 8.75 4.08
C PHE A 82 -2.72 10.18 4.48
N ASP A 83 -3.41 11.09 3.81
CA ASP A 83 -3.45 12.52 4.06
C ASP A 83 -4.93 12.92 4.03
N ASP A 84 -5.52 13.19 5.20
CA ASP A 84 -6.94 13.47 5.37
C ASP A 84 -7.89 12.49 4.64
N ASP A 85 -8.42 12.92 3.50
CA ASP A 85 -9.46 12.23 2.74
C ASP A 85 -8.89 11.29 1.68
N ARG A 86 -7.57 11.11 1.60
CA ARG A 86 -6.92 10.44 0.46
C ARG A 86 -5.72 9.62 0.88
N GLY A 87 -5.44 8.55 0.16
CA GLY A 87 -4.36 7.65 0.57
C GLY A 87 -4.06 6.52 -0.40
N ILE A 88 -3.21 5.62 0.07
CA ILE A 88 -2.92 4.32 -0.51
C ILE A 88 -3.02 3.27 0.61
N THR A 89 -3.67 2.16 0.26
CA THR A 89 -3.71 0.96 1.10
C THR A 89 -2.82 -0.09 0.45
N ILE A 90 -2.03 -0.79 1.26
CA ILE A 90 -1.17 -1.87 0.80
C ILE A 90 -1.32 -3.04 1.76
N ARG A 91 -1.73 -4.19 1.23
CA ARG A 91 -2.14 -5.36 2.01
C ARG A 91 -1.51 -6.64 1.48
N HIS A 92 -1.49 -7.68 2.31
CA HIS A 92 -1.05 -9.00 1.87
C HIS A 92 -2.03 -9.53 0.81
N HIS A 93 -1.55 -10.26 -0.20
CA HIS A 93 -2.44 -10.73 -1.28
C HIS A 93 -3.53 -11.71 -0.81
N GLU A 94 -3.30 -12.39 0.31
CA GLU A 94 -4.28 -13.30 0.94
C GLU A 94 -5.26 -12.56 1.87
N ASP A 95 -5.05 -11.26 2.13
CA ASP A 95 -6.01 -10.50 2.91
C ASP A 95 -7.35 -10.45 2.17
N PRO A 96 -8.49 -10.51 2.89
CA PRO A 96 -9.77 -10.18 2.28
C PRO A 96 -9.77 -8.71 1.87
N ALA A 97 -10.44 -8.40 0.76
CA ALA A 97 -10.73 -7.01 0.43
C ALA A 97 -11.66 -6.41 1.48
N GLU A 98 -11.42 -5.15 1.81
CA GLU A 98 -12.17 -4.39 2.80
C GLU A 98 -13.63 -4.24 2.34
N PRO A 99 -14.63 -4.50 3.21
CA PRO A 99 -16.04 -4.48 2.82
C PRO A 99 -16.48 -3.16 2.18
N GLU A 100 -15.99 -2.03 2.68
CA GLU A 100 -16.25 -0.69 2.14
C GLU A 100 -15.68 -0.46 0.73
N VAL A 101 -14.51 -1.05 0.43
CA VAL A 101 -13.90 -1.01 -0.90
C VAL A 101 -14.76 -1.82 -1.86
N LEU A 102 -15.17 -3.02 -1.45
CA LEU A 102 -16.06 -3.88 -2.25
C LEU A 102 -17.43 -3.22 -2.49
N GLU A 103 -18.05 -2.65 -1.45
CA GLU A 103 -19.33 -1.96 -1.55
C GLU A 103 -19.24 -0.79 -2.53
N TRP A 104 -18.19 0.03 -2.44
CA TRP A 104 -17.98 1.15 -3.35
C TRP A 104 -17.81 0.67 -4.79
N ARG A 105 -16.91 -0.30 -5.04
CA ARG A 105 -16.65 -0.82 -6.40
C ARG A 105 -17.90 -1.43 -7.02
N ASN A 106 -18.70 -2.15 -6.25
CA ASN A 106 -19.95 -2.75 -6.72
C ASN A 106 -21.04 -1.70 -7.00
N SER A 107 -21.05 -0.59 -6.26
CA SER A 107 -22.06 0.49 -6.41
C SER A 107 -21.90 1.30 -7.71
N PHE A 108 -20.72 1.30 -8.32
CA PHE A 108 -20.42 2.04 -9.55
C PHE A 108 -20.27 1.15 -10.80
N GLN A 109 -20.44 -0.17 -10.66
CA GLN A 109 -20.45 -1.13 -11.77
C GLN A 109 -21.87 -1.55 -12.22
N ALA A 110 -22.92 -0.95 -11.64
CA ALA A 110 -24.33 -1.21 -11.95
C ALA A 110 -24.95 -0.19 -12.93
#